data_AF-A0A658QX74-F1
#
_entry.id   AF-A0A658QX74-F1
#
_cell.length_a   1.000
_cell.length_b   1.000
_cell.length_c   1.000
_cell.angle_alpha   90.00
_cell.angle_beta   90.00
_cell.angle_gamma   90.00
#
_symmetry.space_group_name_H-M   'P 1'
#
loop_
_entity.id
_entity.type
_entity.pdbx_description
1 polymer ?
#
loop_
_entity_poly.entity_id
_entity_poly.type
_entity_poly.pdbx_seq_one_letter_code
_entity_poly.pdbx_strand_id
1 'polypeptide(L)'
;MNDRSNFACKLVSSAAKTGLRRTLIVVSAAALALSSGSAFAGWGRGGTAYTGRGEYNGAHFGSCGGGSCSHAGGVMNPWGGVATNSGTVTRTAPGQFSNAGTAYGPNGRSMQHAGDTSCAGGSCSHTGSMTGPNGNTATGADTVTRSAPGQFSSSGSVTGPYGNTSTHSASTNCAGYTCNRYGTVNTASGGTVAHSGSATSVAPGVVVTSGTAVATTGSHGTTVIAGSATTSSAVVVMPPPPATVYVAPAPAPAVWVPGHWAGAVWIPAHWA
;
A
#
# COMPACT_ATOMS: atom_id res chain seq x y z
N MET A 1 59.29 3.29 -59.88
CA MET A 1 57.83 3.50 -59.76
C MET A 1 57.23 2.17 -59.34
N ASN A 2 56.45 2.19 -58.24
CA ASN A 2 55.70 1.09 -57.59
C ASN A 2 56.58 -0.04 -57.00
N ASP A 3 56.47 -0.45 -55.73
CA ASP A 3 55.27 -0.93 -55.04
C ASP A 3 55.21 -0.57 -53.54
N ARG A 4 54.17 0.17 -53.14
CA ARG A 4 53.70 0.35 -51.76
C ARG A 4 52.34 -0.34 -51.61
N SER A 5 52.32 -1.67 -51.61
CA SER A 5 51.03 -2.40 -51.69
C SER A 5 50.97 -3.71 -50.91
N ASN A 6 51.63 -3.86 -49.74
CA ASN A 6 51.51 -5.13 -48.99
C ASN A 6 51.44 -5.04 -47.45
N PHE A 7 51.50 -3.85 -46.84
CA PHE A 7 51.40 -3.72 -45.37
C PHE A 7 49.99 -3.42 -44.83
N ALA A 8 49.02 -3.14 -45.70
CA ALA A 8 47.65 -2.76 -45.28
C ALA A 8 46.71 -3.95 -45.00
N CYS A 9 47.03 -5.17 -45.47
CA CYS A 9 46.06 -6.28 -45.45
C CYS A 9 46.05 -7.08 -44.12
N LYS A 10 47.05 -6.95 -43.24
CA LYS A 10 47.09 -7.68 -41.94
C LYS A 10 46.56 -6.89 -40.74
N LEU A 11 46.44 -5.57 -40.82
CA LEU A 11 45.97 -4.72 -39.71
C LEU A 11 44.43 -4.62 -39.64
N VAL A 12 43.72 -4.89 -40.74
CA VAL A 12 42.25 -4.80 -40.81
C VAL A 12 41.57 -6.00 -40.14
N SER A 13 42.21 -7.18 -40.11
CA SER A 13 41.63 -8.40 -39.50
C SER A 13 41.64 -8.42 -37.97
N SER A 14 42.58 -7.73 -37.31
CA SER A 14 42.66 -7.71 -35.83
C SER A 14 41.79 -6.61 -35.21
N ALA A 15 41.60 -5.48 -35.89
CA ALA A 15 40.72 -4.41 -35.43
C ALA A 15 39.24 -4.82 -35.47
N ALA A 16 38.82 -5.54 -36.51
CA ALA A 16 37.45 -6.03 -36.67
C ALA A 16 37.07 -7.07 -35.58
N LYS A 17 37.99 -7.97 -35.22
CA LYS A 17 37.78 -8.99 -34.17
C LYS A 17 37.63 -8.38 -32.77
N THR A 18 38.34 -7.28 -32.50
CA THR A 18 38.32 -6.60 -31.20
C THR A 18 37.07 -5.72 -31.04
N GLY A 19 36.63 -5.07 -32.12
CA GLY A 19 35.38 -4.31 -32.17
C GLY A 19 34.13 -5.18 -32.01
N LEU A 20 34.12 -6.37 -32.64
CA LEU A 20 33.00 -7.32 -32.53
C LEU A 20 32.89 -7.93 -31.11
N ARG A 21 34.02 -8.20 -30.44
CA ARG A 21 34.04 -8.67 -29.05
C ARG A 21 33.57 -7.60 -28.07
N ARG A 22 33.97 -6.33 -28.24
CA ARG A 22 33.49 -5.22 -27.40
C ARG A 22 31.99 -4.95 -27.60
N THR A 23 31.50 -5.00 -28.83
CA THR A 23 30.06 -4.81 -29.10
C THR A 23 29.22 -5.98 -28.60
N LEU A 24 29.67 -7.24 -28.72
CA LEU A 24 29.00 -8.39 -28.12
C LEU A 24 28.97 -8.34 -26.59
N ILE A 25 30.03 -7.85 -25.93
CA ILE A 25 30.06 -7.70 -24.46
C ILE A 25 29.09 -6.58 -24.01
N VAL A 26 29.02 -5.47 -24.74
CA VAL A 26 28.10 -4.36 -24.43
C VAL A 26 26.64 -4.77 -24.69
N VAL A 27 26.34 -5.51 -25.76
CA VAL A 27 25.00 -6.02 -26.04
C VAL A 27 24.58 -7.09 -25.03
N SER A 28 25.51 -7.94 -24.59
CA SER A 28 25.24 -8.93 -23.54
C SER A 28 25.00 -8.27 -22.18
N ALA A 29 25.80 -7.27 -21.80
CA ALA A 29 25.61 -6.52 -20.55
C ALA A 29 24.31 -5.70 -20.56
N ALA A 30 23.94 -5.13 -21.70
CA ALA A 30 22.64 -4.48 -21.89
C ALA A 30 21.50 -5.52 -21.79
N ALA A 31 21.62 -6.70 -22.40
CA ALA A 31 20.64 -7.77 -22.32
C ALA A 31 20.50 -8.36 -20.90
N LEU A 32 21.60 -8.48 -20.13
CA LEU A 32 21.60 -8.90 -18.72
C LEU A 32 21.03 -7.82 -17.78
N ALA A 33 21.21 -6.54 -18.12
CA ALA A 33 20.56 -5.42 -17.41
C ALA A 33 19.06 -5.31 -17.76
N LEU A 34 18.66 -5.67 -18.97
CA LEU A 34 17.26 -5.72 -19.43
C LEU A 34 16.52 -6.98 -18.94
N SER A 35 17.21 -8.12 -18.76
CA SER A 35 16.62 -9.36 -18.23
C SER A 35 16.56 -9.41 -16.70
N SER A 36 17.18 -8.45 -16.01
CA SER A 36 17.02 -8.22 -14.56
C SER A 36 15.74 -7.42 -14.23
N GLY A 37 14.90 -7.14 -15.22
CA GLY A 37 13.59 -6.55 -15.04
C GLY A 37 12.64 -7.49 -14.30
N SER A 38 12.60 -7.33 -12.96
CA SER A 38 11.47 -7.57 -12.05
C SER A 38 10.37 -8.52 -12.57
N ALA A 39 10.23 -9.68 -11.92
CA ALA A 39 9.03 -10.51 -11.99
C ALA A 39 7.77 -9.62 -11.99
N PHE A 40 6.90 -9.81 -12.99
CA PHE A 40 5.60 -9.13 -13.07
C PHE A 40 4.78 -9.52 -11.83
N ALA A 41 4.85 -8.71 -10.78
CA ALA A 41 4.05 -8.87 -9.59
C ALA A 41 2.73 -8.13 -9.82
N GLY A 42 1.80 -8.80 -10.49
CA GLY A 42 0.40 -8.41 -10.55
C GLY A 42 -0.31 -8.78 -9.25
N TRP A 43 -1.13 -7.89 -8.73
CA TRP A 43 -1.95 -8.15 -7.56
C TRP A 43 -3.30 -7.47 -7.70
N GLY A 44 -4.32 -8.07 -7.10
CA GLY A 44 -5.64 -7.48 -6.99
C GLY A 44 -6.25 -7.84 -5.66
N ARG A 45 -6.99 -6.91 -5.06
CA ARG A 45 -7.82 -7.21 -3.89
C ARG A 45 -9.12 -6.42 -3.95
N GLY A 46 -10.15 -7.00 -3.38
CA GLY A 46 -11.41 -6.35 -3.10
C GLY A 46 -11.68 -6.35 -1.60
N GLY A 47 -12.59 -5.49 -1.17
CA GLY A 47 -13.02 -5.46 0.21
C GLY A 47 -14.24 -4.58 0.41
N THR A 48 -14.96 -4.87 1.49
CA THR A 48 -16.17 -4.16 1.88
C THR A 48 -15.94 -3.46 3.20
N ALA A 49 -16.25 -2.17 3.28
CA ALA A 49 -16.20 -1.38 4.49
C ALA A 49 -17.60 -0.98 4.93
N TYR A 50 -17.97 -1.31 6.16
CA TYR A 50 -19.25 -0.93 6.76
C TYR A 50 -19.07 0.33 7.59
N THR A 51 -19.91 1.33 7.34
CA THR A 51 -19.91 2.59 8.07
C THR A 51 -21.32 2.89 8.59
N GLY A 52 -21.45 3.86 9.49
CA GLY A 52 -22.77 4.36 9.90
C GLY A 52 -23.61 4.95 8.75
N ARG A 53 -23.04 5.13 7.55
CA ARG A 53 -23.74 5.59 6.35
C ARG A 53 -24.01 4.49 5.32
N GLY A 54 -23.66 3.24 5.62
CA GLY A 54 -23.89 2.08 4.76
C GLY A 54 -22.60 1.36 4.33
N GLU A 55 -22.78 0.43 3.40
CA GLU A 55 -21.75 -0.46 2.85
C GLU A 55 -21.00 0.17 1.66
N TYR A 56 -19.68 0.14 1.71
CA TYR A 56 -18.80 0.61 0.65
C TYR A 56 -18.02 -0.57 0.08
N ASN A 57 -18.17 -0.82 -1.22
CA ASN A 57 -17.49 -1.93 -1.89
C ASN A 57 -16.33 -1.40 -2.74
N GLY A 58 -15.13 -1.90 -2.47
CA GLY A 58 -13.91 -1.49 -3.12
C GLY A 58 -13.24 -2.61 -3.87
N ALA A 59 -12.61 -2.28 -5.00
CA ALA A 59 -11.71 -3.16 -5.71
C ALA A 59 -10.48 -2.37 -6.17
N HIS A 60 -9.32 -3.02 -6.16
CA HIS A 60 -8.09 -2.44 -6.66
C HIS A 60 -7.21 -3.52 -7.30
N PHE A 61 -6.43 -3.09 -8.27
CA PHE A 61 -5.43 -3.90 -8.94
C PHE A 61 -4.16 -3.08 -9.16
N GLY A 62 -3.05 -3.78 -9.28
CA GLY A 62 -1.77 -3.17 -9.60
C GLY A 62 -0.80 -4.16 -10.20
N SER A 63 0.23 -3.62 -10.85
CA SER A 63 1.28 -4.40 -11.49
C SER A 63 2.58 -3.65 -11.41
N CYS A 64 3.67 -4.37 -11.12
CA CYS A 64 5.01 -3.79 -11.08
C CYS A 64 5.92 -4.37 -12.16
N GLY A 65 6.75 -3.52 -12.74
CA GLY A 65 7.79 -3.86 -13.70
C GLY A 65 8.77 -2.71 -13.90
N GLY A 66 10.06 -2.99 -14.10
CA GLY A 66 11.06 -1.98 -14.44
C GLY A 66 11.27 -0.91 -13.36
N GLY A 67 11.08 -1.25 -12.09
CA GLY A 67 11.15 -0.29 -10.98
C GLY A 67 9.94 0.63 -10.82
N SER A 68 8.89 0.42 -11.62
CA SER A 68 7.62 1.15 -11.53
C SER A 68 6.47 0.21 -11.20
N CYS A 69 5.48 0.71 -10.47
CA CYS A 69 4.25 0.01 -10.14
C CYS A 69 3.08 0.88 -10.55
N SER A 70 2.21 0.37 -11.42
CA SER A 70 0.94 1.01 -11.76
C SER A 70 -0.16 0.43 -10.89
N HIS A 71 -1.12 1.25 -10.49
CA HIS A 71 -2.31 0.80 -9.77
C HIS A 71 -3.55 1.49 -10.31
N ALA A 72 -4.68 0.83 -10.14
CA ALA A 72 -5.99 1.43 -10.29
C ALA A 72 -6.98 0.73 -9.37
N GLY A 73 -7.95 1.50 -8.87
CA GLY A 73 -9.00 0.97 -8.03
C GLY A 73 -10.16 1.93 -7.94
N GLY A 74 -11.22 1.47 -7.30
CA GLY A 74 -12.37 2.28 -7.03
C GLY A 74 -13.18 1.75 -5.87
N VAL A 75 -14.03 2.63 -5.36
CA VAL A 75 -14.97 2.34 -4.28
C VAL A 75 -16.34 2.84 -4.72
N MET A 76 -17.32 1.94 -4.70
CA MET A 76 -18.73 2.30 -4.82
C MET A 76 -19.31 2.56 -3.43
N ASN A 77 -20.09 3.63 -3.33
CA ASN A 77 -20.81 3.98 -2.12
C ASN A 77 -22.22 3.36 -2.10
N PRO A 78 -22.92 3.40 -0.95
CA PRO A 78 -24.28 2.87 -0.81
C PRO A 78 -25.31 3.45 -1.78
N TRP A 79 -25.03 4.62 -2.36
CA TRP A 79 -25.93 5.35 -3.28
C TRP A 79 -25.55 5.15 -4.76
N GLY A 80 -24.69 4.18 -5.07
CA GLY A 80 -24.28 3.85 -6.43
C GLY A 80 -23.23 4.77 -7.05
N GLY A 81 -22.74 5.76 -6.30
CA GLY A 81 -21.66 6.64 -6.74
C GLY A 81 -20.30 5.96 -6.65
N VAL A 82 -19.49 6.06 -7.70
CA VAL A 82 -18.17 5.42 -7.78
C VAL A 82 -17.06 6.45 -7.76
N ALA A 83 -16.12 6.31 -6.82
CA ALA A 83 -14.86 7.02 -6.86
C ALA A 83 -13.77 6.08 -7.39
N THR A 84 -12.92 6.56 -8.29
CA THR A 84 -11.78 5.78 -8.80
C THR A 84 -10.47 6.52 -8.58
N ASN A 85 -9.37 5.78 -8.52
CA ASN A 85 -8.03 6.33 -8.53
C ASN A 85 -7.14 5.42 -9.36
N SER A 86 -6.35 6.01 -10.24
CA SER A 86 -5.28 5.31 -10.95
C SER A 86 -3.99 6.11 -10.87
N GLY A 87 -2.86 5.43 -10.97
CA GLY A 87 -1.57 6.09 -10.91
C GLY A 87 -0.40 5.16 -11.06
N THR A 88 0.79 5.72 -10.90
CA THR A 88 2.07 5.04 -10.92
C THR A 88 2.90 5.48 -9.72
N VAL A 89 3.76 4.57 -9.28
CA VAL A 89 4.86 4.84 -8.35
C VAL A 89 6.13 4.31 -8.98
N THR A 90 7.13 5.16 -9.17
CA THR A 90 8.39 4.83 -9.83
C THR A 90 9.54 5.03 -8.87
N ARG A 91 10.37 4.01 -8.68
CA ARG A 91 11.63 4.14 -7.95
C ARG A 91 12.67 4.78 -8.87
N THR A 92 13.05 6.02 -8.59
CA THR A 92 14.01 6.80 -9.40
C THR A 92 15.46 6.54 -9.00
N ALA A 93 15.70 6.20 -7.73
CA ALA A 93 16.99 5.78 -7.17
C ALA A 93 16.79 5.02 -5.85
N PRO A 94 17.83 4.41 -5.24
CA PRO A 94 17.68 3.79 -3.92
C PRO A 94 17.12 4.78 -2.88
N GLY A 95 15.99 4.42 -2.27
CA GLY A 95 15.29 5.28 -1.30
C GLY A 95 14.54 6.48 -1.92
N GLN A 96 14.50 6.61 -3.25
CA GLN A 96 13.85 7.71 -3.97
C GLN A 96 12.69 7.20 -4.81
N PHE A 97 11.51 7.80 -4.66
CA PHE A 97 10.29 7.39 -5.33
C PHE A 97 9.53 8.61 -5.83
N SER A 98 9.02 8.54 -7.05
CA SER A 98 8.04 9.50 -7.56
C SER A 98 6.69 8.80 -7.71
N ASN A 99 5.60 9.52 -7.53
CA ASN A 99 4.26 9.03 -7.77
C ASN A 99 3.44 10.05 -8.53
N ALA A 100 2.52 9.57 -9.36
CA ALA A 100 1.56 10.41 -10.05
C ALA A 100 0.26 9.65 -10.28
N GLY A 101 -0.86 10.35 -10.42
CA GLY A 101 -2.11 9.70 -10.74
C GLY A 101 -3.29 10.65 -10.86
N THR A 102 -4.45 10.07 -11.13
CA THR A 102 -5.72 10.79 -11.22
C THR A 102 -6.76 10.09 -10.37
N ALA A 103 -7.43 10.85 -9.51
CA ALA A 103 -8.62 10.43 -8.79
C ALA A 103 -9.86 11.00 -9.47
N TYR A 104 -10.93 10.21 -9.61
CA TYR A 104 -12.25 10.67 -10.03
C TYR A 104 -13.24 10.47 -8.88
N GLY A 105 -14.01 11.50 -8.56
CA GLY A 105 -15.10 11.38 -7.61
C GLY A 105 -16.39 10.85 -8.26
N PRO A 106 -17.41 10.49 -7.45
CA PRO A 106 -18.72 10.04 -7.94
C PRO A 106 -19.43 10.99 -8.90
N ASN A 107 -19.08 12.29 -8.84
CA ASN A 107 -19.66 13.33 -9.67
C ASN A 107 -18.85 13.59 -10.97
N GLY A 108 -17.94 12.69 -11.34
CA GLY A 108 -17.10 12.80 -12.55
C GLY A 108 -15.97 13.83 -12.49
N ARG A 109 -15.88 14.62 -11.40
CA ARG A 109 -14.78 15.56 -11.18
C ARG A 109 -13.48 14.82 -10.91
N SER A 110 -12.40 15.25 -11.56
CA SER A 110 -11.08 14.66 -11.41
C SER A 110 -10.13 15.52 -10.59
N MET A 111 -9.16 14.88 -9.94
CA MET A 111 -8.02 15.51 -9.30
C MET A 111 -6.76 14.79 -9.74
N GLN A 112 -5.79 15.53 -10.27
CA GLN A 112 -4.46 15.00 -10.55
C GLN A 112 -3.62 15.14 -9.29
N HIS A 113 -2.83 14.12 -8.97
CA HIS A 113 -1.87 14.18 -7.89
C HIS A 113 -0.50 13.75 -8.38
N ALA A 114 0.53 14.32 -7.78
CA ALA A 114 1.91 13.92 -8.00
C ALA A 114 2.72 14.18 -6.74
N GLY A 115 3.80 13.45 -6.55
CA GLY A 115 4.72 13.67 -5.44
C GLY A 115 6.02 12.90 -5.57
N ASP A 116 6.96 13.28 -4.72
CA ASP A 116 8.28 12.68 -4.62
C ASP A 116 8.59 12.39 -3.17
N THR A 117 9.15 11.21 -2.91
CA THR A 117 9.58 10.74 -1.60
C THR A 117 11.08 10.43 -1.65
N SER A 118 11.82 10.99 -0.69
CA SER A 118 13.26 10.84 -0.55
C SER A 118 13.60 10.34 0.84
N CYS A 119 14.16 9.14 0.94
CA CYS A 119 14.61 8.56 2.20
C CYS A 119 16.13 8.42 2.21
N ALA A 120 16.80 9.11 3.14
CA ALA A 120 18.24 9.02 3.37
C ALA A 120 18.58 9.32 4.83
N GLY A 121 19.59 8.64 5.37
CA GLY A 121 20.15 8.96 6.69
C GLY A 121 19.14 8.89 7.85
N GLY A 122 18.17 7.96 7.79
CA GLY A 122 17.12 7.83 8.80
C GLY A 122 16.00 8.88 8.70
N SER A 123 16.03 9.74 7.68
CA SER A 123 14.97 10.70 7.38
C SER A 123 14.28 10.36 6.06
N CYS A 124 12.98 10.59 5.99
CA CYS A 124 12.18 10.50 4.79
C CYS A 124 11.41 11.80 4.60
N SER A 125 11.59 12.46 3.46
CA SER A 125 10.82 13.64 3.07
C SER A 125 9.88 13.28 1.92
N HIS A 126 8.67 13.82 1.95
CA HIS A 126 7.70 13.75 0.89
C HIS A 126 7.31 15.15 0.46
N THR A 127 7.21 15.39 -0.84
CA THR A 127 6.54 16.57 -1.39
C THR A 127 5.46 16.11 -2.35
N GLY A 128 4.33 16.82 -2.38
CA GLY A 128 3.20 16.43 -3.19
C GLY A 128 2.37 17.61 -3.64
N SER A 129 1.57 17.38 -4.67
CA SER A 129 0.60 18.32 -5.20
C SER A 129 -0.70 17.62 -5.54
N MET A 130 -1.80 18.36 -5.43
CA MET A 130 -3.12 17.95 -5.88
C MET A 130 -3.75 19.10 -6.66
N THR A 131 -4.02 18.87 -7.94
CA THR A 131 -4.63 19.84 -8.84
C THR A 131 -6.08 19.46 -9.08
N GLY A 132 -7.00 20.37 -8.78
CA GLY A 132 -8.42 20.20 -9.04
C GLY A 132 -8.80 20.48 -10.49
N PRO A 133 -10.07 20.21 -10.86
CA PRO A 133 -10.54 20.36 -12.24
C PRO A 133 -10.55 21.83 -12.72
N ASN A 134 -10.52 22.78 -11.78
CA ASN A 134 -10.44 24.22 -12.06
C ASN A 134 -8.99 24.73 -12.18
N GLY A 135 -7.98 23.84 -12.21
CA GLY A 135 -6.57 24.22 -12.27
C GLY A 135 -5.95 24.70 -10.96
N ASN A 136 -6.75 24.78 -9.89
CA ASN A 136 -6.29 25.15 -8.56
C ASN A 136 -5.48 24.01 -7.92
N THR A 137 -4.25 24.30 -7.50
CA THR A 137 -3.31 23.31 -6.96
C THR A 137 -3.05 23.55 -5.47
N ALA A 138 -3.25 22.53 -4.65
CA ALA A 138 -2.71 22.49 -3.30
C ALA A 138 -1.38 21.73 -3.28
N THR A 139 -0.45 22.13 -2.42
CA THR A 139 0.83 21.44 -2.24
C THR A 139 1.03 21.02 -0.78
N GLY A 140 1.79 19.95 -0.59
CA GLY A 140 2.17 19.43 0.71
C GLY A 140 3.66 19.11 0.74
N ALA A 141 4.26 19.27 1.91
CA ALA A 141 5.62 18.83 2.16
C ALA A 141 5.72 18.32 3.60
N ASP A 142 6.27 17.14 3.78
CA ASP A 142 6.41 16.50 5.08
C ASP A 142 7.77 15.83 5.21
N THR A 143 8.32 15.80 6.41
CA THR A 143 9.54 15.07 6.74
C THR A 143 9.31 14.29 8.03
N VAL A 144 9.79 13.05 8.05
CA VAL A 144 9.88 12.23 9.26
C VAL A 144 11.33 11.82 9.44
N THR A 145 11.89 12.05 10.62
CA THR A 145 13.26 11.70 10.97
C THR A 145 13.26 10.75 12.16
N ARG A 146 14.01 9.66 12.04
CA ARG A 146 14.35 8.78 13.16
C ARG A 146 15.78 9.06 13.60
N SER A 147 15.93 9.78 14.72
CA SER A 147 17.25 10.13 15.25
C SER A 147 17.89 8.98 16.06
N ALA A 148 17.07 8.12 16.66
CA ALA A 148 17.50 6.94 17.41
C ALA A 148 16.37 5.90 17.52
N PRO A 149 16.62 4.67 18.02
CA PRO A 149 15.54 3.74 18.35
C PRO A 149 14.51 4.36 19.29
N GLY A 150 13.23 4.32 18.90
CA GLY A 150 12.15 4.91 19.69
C GLY A 150 12.07 6.44 19.65
N GLN A 151 12.94 7.12 18.91
CA GLN A 151 12.97 8.59 18.80
C GLN A 151 12.67 9.03 17.37
N PHE A 152 11.55 9.72 17.22
CA PHE A 152 11.04 10.20 15.94
C PHE A 152 10.65 11.67 16.04
N SER A 153 10.91 12.43 14.98
CA SER A 153 10.34 13.74 14.76
C SER A 153 9.64 13.78 13.41
N SER A 154 8.61 14.60 13.30
CA SER A 154 7.98 14.91 12.03
C SER A 154 7.67 16.38 11.93
N SER A 155 7.71 16.91 10.73
CA SER A 155 7.25 18.27 10.45
C SER A 155 6.72 18.33 9.04
N GLY A 156 5.75 19.20 8.81
CA GLY A 156 5.24 19.36 7.47
C GLY A 156 4.34 20.56 7.31
N SER A 157 3.86 20.74 6.09
CA SER A 157 3.04 21.85 5.68
C SER A 157 2.09 21.45 4.57
N VAL A 158 0.92 22.08 4.56
CA VAL A 158 -0.04 22.02 3.46
C VAL A 158 -0.39 23.44 3.07
N THR A 159 -0.15 23.79 1.81
CA THR A 159 -0.48 25.08 1.23
C THR A 159 -1.64 24.92 0.27
N GLY A 160 -2.74 25.61 0.56
CA GLY A 160 -3.90 25.63 -0.32
C GLY A 160 -3.62 26.42 -1.61
N PRO A 161 -4.51 26.32 -2.60
CA PRO A 161 -4.34 26.99 -3.90
C PRO A 161 -4.30 28.52 -3.84
N TYR A 162 -4.72 29.09 -2.72
CA TYR A 162 -4.71 30.53 -2.48
C TYR A 162 -3.54 30.99 -1.59
N GLY A 163 -2.51 30.16 -1.41
CA GLY A 163 -1.29 30.49 -0.67
C GLY A 163 -1.38 30.39 0.86
N ASN A 164 -2.55 30.00 1.38
CA ASN A 164 -2.77 29.79 2.81
C ASN A 164 -2.10 28.47 3.26
N THR A 165 -1.13 28.56 4.18
CA THR A 165 -0.34 27.41 4.65
C THR A 165 -0.67 27.05 6.09
N SER A 166 -0.94 25.78 6.34
CA SER A 166 -0.95 25.20 7.69
C SER A 166 0.30 24.34 7.87
N THR A 167 0.88 24.33 9.07
CA THR A 167 2.09 23.56 9.39
C THR A 167 1.85 22.65 10.57
N HIS A 168 2.63 21.57 10.66
CA HIS A 168 2.69 20.75 11.86
C HIS A 168 4.14 20.43 12.23
N SER A 169 4.36 20.17 13.50
CA SER A 169 5.61 19.63 14.04
C SER A 169 5.28 18.70 15.18
N ALA A 170 5.90 17.52 15.23
CA ALA A 170 5.67 16.54 16.26
C ALA A 170 6.94 15.76 16.61
N SER A 171 6.96 15.19 17.82
CA SER A 171 8.00 14.31 18.29
C SER A 171 7.41 13.14 19.06
N THR A 172 8.08 12.00 18.97
CA THR A 172 7.84 10.83 19.80
C THR A 172 9.16 10.38 20.39
N ASN A 173 9.18 10.19 21.71
CA ASN A 173 10.35 9.70 22.42
C ASN A 173 9.95 8.55 23.34
N CYS A 174 10.51 7.38 23.07
CA CYS A 174 10.31 6.18 23.87
C CYS A 174 11.53 5.89 24.74
N ALA A 175 11.28 5.75 26.04
CA ALA A 175 12.26 5.31 27.02
C ALA A 175 11.63 4.18 27.87
N GLY A 176 12.26 3.00 27.83
CA GLY A 176 11.73 1.80 28.48
C GLY A 176 10.35 1.42 27.95
N TYR A 177 9.38 1.31 28.85
CA TYR A 177 7.99 0.93 28.53
C TYR A 177 7.08 2.11 28.19
N THR A 178 7.60 3.34 28.19
CA THR A 178 6.82 4.55 27.97
C THR A 178 7.27 5.28 26.72
N CYS A 179 6.30 5.69 25.91
CA CYS A 179 6.49 6.59 24.79
C CYS A 179 5.71 7.88 25.03
N ASN A 180 6.40 9.01 25.03
CA ASN A 180 5.78 10.33 25.07
C ASN A 180 5.67 10.88 23.65
N ARG A 181 4.57 11.56 23.37
CA ARG A 181 4.34 12.25 22.11
C ARG A 181 3.97 13.70 22.36
N TYR A 182 4.48 14.57 21.51
CA TYR A 182 4.18 15.99 21.52
C TYR A 182 3.99 16.45 20.08
N GLY A 183 3.14 17.44 19.87
CA GLY A 183 3.03 18.05 18.56
C GLY A 183 2.26 19.35 18.59
N THR A 184 2.41 20.09 17.51
CA THR A 184 1.76 21.37 17.26
C THR A 184 1.27 21.37 15.82
N VAL A 185 0.09 21.97 15.61
CA VAL A 185 -0.43 22.30 14.29
C VAL A 185 -0.73 23.79 14.29
N ASN A 186 -0.09 24.55 13.41
CA ASN A 186 -0.44 25.94 13.16
C ASN A 186 -1.34 26.00 11.94
N THR A 187 -2.52 26.57 12.07
CA THR A 187 -3.48 26.68 10.99
C THR A 187 -3.20 27.94 10.18
N ALA A 188 -3.58 27.92 8.90
CA ALA A 188 -3.48 29.09 8.04
C ALA A 188 -4.30 30.30 8.55
N SER A 189 -5.28 30.07 9.43
CA SER A 189 -6.07 31.12 10.08
C SER A 189 -5.41 31.75 11.30
N GLY A 190 -4.16 31.39 11.62
CA GLY A 190 -3.41 31.93 12.76
C GLY A 190 -3.71 31.27 14.11
N GLY A 191 -4.42 30.14 14.12
CA GLY A 191 -4.62 29.33 15.32
C GLY A 191 -3.51 28.30 15.51
N THR A 192 -3.34 27.83 16.74
CA THR A 192 -2.40 26.75 17.06
C THR A 192 -3.09 25.68 17.89
N VAL A 193 -2.92 24.41 17.51
CA VAL A 193 -3.32 23.26 18.32
C VAL A 193 -2.07 22.54 18.82
N ALA A 194 -1.77 22.67 20.10
CA ALA A 194 -0.73 21.89 20.76
C ALA A 194 -1.33 20.62 21.35
N HIS A 195 -0.67 19.48 21.19
CA HIS A 195 -1.08 18.24 21.81
C HIS A 195 0.11 17.51 22.43
N SER A 196 -0.16 16.79 23.49
CA SER A 196 0.83 15.97 24.18
C SER A 196 0.18 14.74 24.76
N GLY A 197 0.94 13.67 24.95
CA GLY A 197 0.42 12.46 25.56
C GLY A 197 1.49 11.42 25.82
N SER A 198 1.09 10.32 26.45
CA SER A 198 1.94 9.17 26.70
C SER A 198 1.21 7.86 26.43
N ALA A 199 1.99 6.82 26.13
CA ALA A 199 1.56 5.45 26.12
C ALA A 199 2.57 4.63 26.95
N THR A 200 2.09 3.97 28.00
CA THR A 200 2.92 3.17 28.91
C THR A 200 2.42 1.75 28.95
N SER A 201 3.28 0.78 28.61
CA SER A 201 3.02 -0.63 28.88
C SER A 201 3.19 -0.88 30.38
N VAL A 202 2.11 -1.22 31.07
CA VAL A 202 2.12 -1.50 32.52
C VAL A 202 2.11 -2.99 32.83
N ALA A 203 1.68 -3.82 31.88
CA ALA A 203 1.72 -5.28 31.93
C ALA A 203 1.66 -5.85 30.50
N PRO A 204 1.99 -7.13 30.27
CA PRO A 204 1.81 -7.76 28.96
C PRO A 204 0.39 -7.57 28.42
N GLY A 205 0.28 -6.95 27.24
CA GLY A 205 -1.00 -6.65 26.61
C GLY A 205 -1.81 -5.52 27.26
N VAL A 206 -1.27 -4.78 28.23
CA VAL A 206 -1.96 -3.64 28.87
C VAL A 206 -1.19 -2.36 28.66
N VAL A 207 -1.81 -1.42 27.94
CA VAL A 207 -1.24 -0.09 27.67
C VAL A 207 -2.17 0.97 28.26
N VAL A 208 -1.59 1.82 29.10
CA VAL A 208 -2.25 3.02 29.61
C VAL A 208 -1.85 4.19 28.72
N THR A 209 -2.84 4.97 28.30
CA THR A 209 -2.61 6.15 27.47
C THR A 209 -3.15 7.41 28.13
N SER A 210 -2.46 8.53 27.91
CA SER A 210 -2.92 9.86 28.30
C SER A 210 -2.71 10.83 27.16
N GLY A 211 -3.53 11.87 27.09
CA GLY A 211 -3.47 12.86 26.04
C GLY A 211 -4.14 14.17 26.43
N THR A 212 -3.57 15.26 25.97
CA THR A 212 -4.14 16.60 26.05
C THR A 212 -4.02 17.27 24.70
N ALA A 213 -5.02 18.07 24.33
CA ALA A 213 -4.97 18.96 23.20
C ALA A 213 -5.44 20.35 23.64
N VAL A 214 -4.69 21.38 23.27
CA VAL A 214 -4.98 22.78 23.57
C VAL A 214 -5.05 23.52 22.24
N ALA A 215 -6.23 24.02 21.91
CA ALA A 215 -6.46 24.87 20.75
C ALA A 215 -6.45 26.34 21.20
N THR A 216 -5.59 27.14 20.60
CA THR A 216 -5.47 28.58 20.85
C THR A 216 -5.79 29.34 19.57
N THR A 217 -6.60 30.40 19.69
CA THR A 217 -6.89 31.32 18.58
C THR A 217 -6.98 32.73 19.16
N GLY A 218 -6.01 33.59 18.81
CA GLY A 218 -5.86 34.90 19.45
C GLY A 218 -5.64 34.76 20.96
N SER A 219 -6.43 35.47 21.77
CA SER A 219 -6.38 35.46 23.24
C SER A 219 -7.19 34.35 23.90
N HIS A 220 -7.90 33.51 23.13
CA HIS A 220 -8.76 32.45 23.66
C HIS A 220 -8.10 31.07 23.50
N GLY A 221 -8.20 30.23 24.53
CA GLY A 221 -7.71 28.85 24.54
C GLY A 221 -8.79 27.88 25.01
N THR A 222 -8.85 26.70 24.38
CA THR A 222 -9.69 25.57 24.79
C THR A 222 -8.81 24.35 25.02
N THR A 223 -8.98 23.67 26.15
CA THR A 223 -8.22 22.47 26.50
C THR A 223 -9.15 21.26 26.57
N VAL A 224 -8.76 20.17 25.92
CA VAL A 224 -9.39 18.86 25.99
C VAL A 224 -8.39 17.88 26.61
N ILE A 225 -8.83 17.11 27.60
CA ILE A 225 -8.03 16.10 28.29
C ILE A 225 -8.70 14.74 28.07
N ALA A 226 -7.92 13.75 27.66
CA ALA A 226 -8.38 12.37 27.48
C ALA A 226 -7.36 11.38 28.05
N GLY A 227 -7.85 10.30 28.66
CA GLY A 227 -7.02 9.20 29.14
C GLY A 227 -7.81 7.91 29.10
N SER A 228 -7.17 6.81 28.73
CA SER A 228 -7.80 5.49 28.66
C SER A 228 -6.79 4.37 28.87
N ALA A 229 -7.24 3.27 29.45
CA ALA A 229 -6.48 2.03 29.55
C ALA A 229 -7.08 1.00 28.58
N THR A 230 -6.24 0.40 27.75
CA THR A 230 -6.67 -0.58 26.76
C THR A 230 -5.95 -1.91 27.00
N THR A 231 -6.72 -2.98 27.09
CA THR A 231 -6.21 -4.36 27.22
C THR A 231 -6.35 -5.09 25.89
N SER A 232 -5.24 -5.50 25.28
CA SER A 232 -5.25 -6.41 24.13
C SER A 232 -5.35 -7.85 24.63
N SER A 233 -6.54 -8.42 24.64
CA SER A 233 -6.72 -9.86 24.79
C SER A 233 -6.32 -10.53 23.47
N ALA A 234 -5.17 -11.21 23.44
CA ALA A 234 -4.82 -12.10 22.34
C ALA A 234 -5.87 -13.21 22.26
N VAL A 235 -6.77 -13.13 21.29
CA VAL A 235 -7.63 -14.26 20.93
C VAL A 235 -6.72 -15.26 20.24
N VAL A 236 -6.31 -16.31 20.95
CA VAL A 236 -5.73 -17.49 20.31
C VAL A 236 -6.85 -18.12 19.49
N VAL A 237 -6.82 -17.91 18.17
CA VAL A 237 -7.67 -18.66 17.25
C VAL A 237 -7.17 -20.09 17.30
N MET A 238 -7.83 -20.92 18.11
CA MET A 238 -7.60 -22.36 18.06
C MET A 238 -8.02 -22.83 16.67
N PRO A 239 -7.16 -23.52 15.90
CA PRO A 239 -7.56 -24.07 14.62
C PRO A 239 -8.81 -24.95 14.84
N PRO A 240 -9.82 -24.86 13.95
CA PRO A 240 -11.01 -25.69 14.07
C PRO A 240 -10.56 -27.16 14.11
N PRO A 241 -11.17 -28.00 14.98
CA PRO A 241 -10.86 -29.42 14.99
C PRO A 241 -11.04 -29.99 13.58
N PRO A 242 -10.17 -30.91 13.13
CA PRO A 242 -10.24 -31.45 11.78
C PRO A 242 -11.64 -31.98 11.54
N ALA A 243 -12.28 -31.50 10.47
CA ALA A 243 -13.61 -31.93 10.09
C ALA A 243 -13.58 -33.46 9.88
N THR A 244 -14.34 -34.18 10.70
CA THR A 244 -14.63 -35.59 10.45
C THR A 244 -15.40 -35.66 9.14
N VAL A 245 -14.75 -36.12 8.08
CA VAL A 245 -15.40 -36.41 6.81
C VAL A 245 -16.40 -37.52 7.06
N TYR A 246 -17.69 -37.17 7.09
CA TYR A 246 -18.76 -38.16 7.09
C TYR A 246 -18.87 -38.72 5.68
N VAL A 247 -18.32 -39.91 5.45
CA VAL A 247 -18.58 -40.66 4.23
C VAL A 247 -19.93 -41.33 4.41
N ALA A 248 -20.95 -40.83 3.70
CA ALA A 248 -22.25 -41.49 3.66
C ALA A 248 -22.06 -42.93 3.13
N PRO A 249 -22.66 -43.95 3.76
CA PRO A 249 -22.59 -45.32 3.27
C PRO A 249 -23.12 -45.39 1.83
N ALA A 250 -22.39 -46.10 0.96
CA ALA A 250 -22.81 -46.29 -0.43
C ALA A 250 -24.22 -46.90 -0.50
N PRO A 251 -25.10 -46.44 -1.40
CA PRO A 251 -26.41 -47.04 -1.58
C PRO A 251 -26.28 -48.53 -1.86
N ALA A 252 -27.06 -49.36 -1.18
CA ALA A 252 -27.04 -50.80 -1.41
C ALA A 252 -27.39 -51.10 -2.88
N PRO A 253 -26.71 -52.06 -3.53
CA PRO A 253 -27.00 -52.40 -4.91
C PRO A 253 -28.39 -53.04 -5.00
N ALA A 254 -29.20 -52.56 -5.94
CA ALA A 254 -30.50 -53.15 -6.23
C ALA A 254 -30.33 -54.59 -6.74
N VAL A 255 -31.09 -55.53 -6.19
CA VAL A 255 -31.01 -56.96 -6.51
C VAL A 255 -32.25 -57.38 -7.29
N TRP A 256 -32.04 -58.09 -8.39
CA TRP A 256 -33.14 -58.68 -9.14
C TRP A 256 -33.66 -59.90 -8.38
N VAL A 257 -34.93 -59.85 -7.99
CA VAL A 257 -35.61 -60.97 -7.35
C VAL A 257 -36.47 -61.65 -8.41
N PRO A 258 -36.19 -62.92 -8.76
CA PRO A 258 -37.06 -63.71 -9.63
C PRO A 258 -38.47 -63.83 -9.05
N GLY A 259 -39.45 -64.05 -9.92
CA GLY A 259 -40.85 -64.18 -9.51
C GLY A 259 -41.02 -65.28 -8.47
N HIS A 260 -41.78 -65.00 -7.43
CA HIS A 260 -41.97 -65.91 -6.30
C HIS A 260 -43.38 -65.80 -5.72
N TRP A 261 -43.78 -66.83 -4.98
CA TRP A 261 -45.02 -66.81 -4.21
C TRP A 261 -44.77 -66.18 -2.84
N ALA A 262 -45.59 -65.20 -2.47
CA ALA A 262 -45.66 -64.70 -1.11
C ALA A 262 -47.03 -65.07 -0.54
N GLY A 263 -47.06 -66.14 0.27
CA GLY A 263 -48.31 -66.78 0.65
C GLY A 263 -49.03 -67.38 -0.57
N ALA A 264 -50.30 -67.04 -0.76
CA ALA A 264 -51.11 -67.52 -1.88
C ALA A 264 -51.17 -66.55 -3.07
N VAL A 265 -50.27 -65.57 -3.15
CA VAL A 265 -50.20 -64.59 -4.24
C VAL A 265 -48.86 -64.69 -4.97
N TRP A 266 -48.93 -64.77 -6.30
CA TRP A 266 -47.73 -64.76 -7.14
C TRP A 266 -47.24 -63.33 -7.37
N ILE A 267 -45.99 -63.08 -7.02
CA ILE A 267 -45.32 -61.81 -7.26
C ILE A 267 -44.39 -61.99 -8.48
N PRO A 268 -44.58 -61.22 -9.57
CA PRO A 268 -43.66 -61.22 -10.69
C PRO A 268 -42.25 -60.75 -10.31
N ALA A 269 -41.28 -61.11 -11.13
CA ALA A 269 -39.90 -60.70 -10.90
C ALA A 269 -39.77 -59.17 -10.85
N HIS A 270 -39.03 -58.66 -9.88
CA HIS A 270 -38.87 -57.24 -9.62
C HIS A 270 -37.49 -56.92 -9.04
N TRP A 271 -37.11 -55.65 -9.14
CA TRP A 271 -35.91 -55.13 -8.48
C TRP A 271 -36.27 -54.70 -7.06
N ALA A 272 -35.45 -55.09 -6.08
CA ALA A 272 -35.54 -54.67 -4.69
C ALA A 272 -34.28 -53.91 -4.29
#